data_AF-A0A7S3KK71-F1
#
_entry.id   AF-A0A7S3KK71-F1
#
_cell.length_a   1.000
_cell.length_b   1.000
_cell.length_c   1.000
_cell.angle_alpha   90.00
_cell.angle_beta   90.00
_cell.angle_gamma   90.00
#
_symmetry.space_group_name_H-M   'P 1'
#
loop_
_entity.id
_entity.type
_entity.pdbx_description
1 polymer ?
#
loop_
_entity_poly.entity_id
_entity_poly.type
_entity_poly.pdbx_seq_one_letter_code
_entity_poly.pdbx_strand_id
1 'polypeptide(L)'
;LVVEGYGLKEVMLTPGVIPSQTTSNHIIEVENVLGIEAARSAIIQEIQYTMNGHGISVDPRHITMLADVMTYKGRILGITRFGISKMKTSTLMLASFEQTTDHLFNAAVYNKKDLITGVSECIITGNILPVGTGIFKLFYDSDELKLGEKTSDGHPK
;
A
#
# COMPACT_ATOMS: atom_id res chain seq x y z
N LEU A 1 -26.87 5.44 22.86
CA LEU A 1 -26.23 4.66 23.93
C LEU A 1 -24.76 4.56 23.57
N VAL A 2 -23.86 4.95 24.47
CA VAL A 2 -22.41 4.74 24.31
C VAL A 2 -22.02 3.67 25.30
N VAL A 3 -21.26 2.68 24.83
CA VAL A 3 -20.80 1.56 25.66
C VAL A 3 -19.28 1.65 25.75
N GLU A 4 -18.76 1.57 26.96
CA GLU A 4 -17.32 1.46 27.21
C GLU A 4 -17.01 -0.01 27.48
N GLY A 5 -16.30 -0.66 26.56
CA GLY A 5 -15.96 -2.07 26.65
C GLY A 5 -15.74 -2.72 25.29
N TYR A 6 -15.55 -4.03 25.30
CA TYR A 6 -15.45 -4.90 24.13
C TYR A 6 -16.65 -5.83 24.08
N GLY A 7 -16.91 -6.48 22.94
CA GLY A 7 -18.02 -7.41 22.77
C GLY A 7 -19.06 -6.94 21.76
N LEU A 8 -18.65 -6.37 20.62
CA LEU A 8 -19.52 -5.89 19.55
C LEU A 8 -20.55 -6.95 19.15
N LYS A 9 -20.14 -8.22 19.03
CA LYS A 9 -21.03 -9.33 18.67
C LYS A 9 -22.16 -9.52 19.69
N GLU A 10 -21.87 -9.43 20.98
CA GLU A 10 -22.85 -9.63 22.05
C GLU A 10 -23.82 -8.45 22.13
N VAL A 11 -23.28 -7.23 21.99
CA VAL A 11 -24.09 -6.00 21.96
C VAL A 11 -25.06 -6.02 20.79
N MET A 12 -24.62 -6.45 19.60
CA MET A 12 -25.48 -6.57 18.42
C MET A 12 -26.61 -7.61 18.58
N LEU A 13 -26.43 -8.62 19.44
CA LEU A 13 -27.43 -9.66 19.69
C LEU A 13 -28.37 -9.33 20.86
N THR A 14 -28.11 -8.24 21.59
CA THR A 14 -28.90 -7.87 22.76
C THR A 14 -30.29 -7.37 22.34
N PRO A 15 -31.39 -7.88 22.92
CA PRO A 15 -32.74 -7.43 22.59
C PRO A 15 -32.91 -5.92 22.81
N GLY A 16 -33.44 -5.23 21.80
CA GLY A 16 -33.64 -3.77 21.82
C GLY A 16 -32.49 -2.95 21.22
N VAL A 17 -31.37 -3.59 20.85
CA VAL A 17 -30.28 -2.95 20.09
C VAL A 17 -30.50 -3.17 18.59
N ILE A 18 -30.26 -2.14 17.79
CA ILE A 18 -30.34 -2.21 16.32
C ILE A 18 -28.94 -2.56 15.77
N PRO A 19 -28.71 -3.80 15.28
CA PRO A 19 -27.39 -4.23 14.85
C PRO A 19 -26.88 -3.48 13.61
N SER A 20 -27.76 -3.05 12.70
CA SER A 20 -27.38 -2.37 11.46
C SER A 20 -26.79 -0.97 11.64
N GLN A 21 -26.98 -0.36 12.82
CA GLN A 21 -26.48 0.98 13.15
C GLN A 21 -25.41 0.94 14.26
N THR A 22 -25.09 -0.25 14.79
CA THR A 22 -24.10 -0.38 15.85
C THR A 22 -22.69 -0.35 15.24
N THR A 23 -21.84 0.53 15.74
CA THR A 23 -20.44 0.67 15.32
C THR A 23 -19.49 0.43 16.49
N SER A 24 -18.23 0.14 16.20
CA SER A 24 -17.15 0.00 17.19
C SER A 24 -15.90 0.71 16.67
N ASN A 25 -15.18 1.35 17.58
CA ASN A 25 -13.87 1.95 17.31
C ASN A 25 -12.73 0.91 17.28
N HIS A 26 -12.98 -0.32 17.75
CA HIS A 26 -11.98 -1.37 17.79
C HIS A 26 -11.94 -2.15 16.47
N ILE A 27 -11.10 -1.71 15.53
CA ILE A 27 -11.04 -2.22 14.14
C ILE A 27 -10.81 -3.74 14.02
N ILE A 28 -10.04 -4.36 14.93
CA ILE A 28 -9.79 -5.81 14.91
C ILE A 28 -11.05 -6.59 15.30
N GLU A 29 -11.87 -6.03 16.18
CA GLU A 29 -13.13 -6.65 16.56
C GLU A 29 -14.14 -6.55 15.42
N VAL A 30 -14.19 -5.40 14.75
CA VAL A 30 -14.99 -5.21 13.53
C VAL A 30 -14.61 -6.22 12.46
N GLU A 31 -13.32 -6.47 12.23
CA GLU A 31 -12.84 -7.51 11.30
C GLU A 31 -13.36 -8.90 11.68
N ASN A 32 -13.29 -9.27 12.97
CA ASN A 32 -13.70 -10.59 13.44
C ASN A 32 -15.22 -10.82 13.38
N VAL A 33 -16.03 -9.77 13.54
CA VAL A 33 -17.50 -9.86 13.59
C VAL A 33 -18.14 -9.61 12.24
N LEU A 34 -17.69 -8.57 11.52
CA LEU A 34 -18.32 -8.06 10.30
C LEU A 34 -17.47 -8.27 9.04
N GLY A 35 -16.20 -8.64 9.18
CA GLY A 35 -15.28 -8.92 8.08
C GLY A 35 -14.42 -7.73 7.65
N ILE A 36 -13.55 -7.99 6.66
CA ILE A 36 -12.46 -7.07 6.30
C ILE A 36 -12.94 -5.74 5.69
N GLU A 37 -14.05 -5.73 4.96
CA GLU A 37 -14.54 -4.51 4.31
C GLU A 37 -15.24 -3.56 5.30
N ALA A 38 -15.89 -4.13 6.32
CA ALA A 38 -16.40 -3.36 7.45
C ALA A 38 -15.23 -2.75 8.24
N ALA A 39 -14.15 -3.51 8.45
CA ALA A 39 -12.95 -3.01 9.10
C ALA A 39 -12.25 -1.92 8.28
N ARG A 40 -12.18 -2.06 6.94
CA ARG A 40 -11.66 -1.02 6.04
C ARG A 40 -12.44 0.29 6.20
N SER A 41 -13.76 0.20 6.21
CA SER A 41 -14.64 1.36 6.41
C SER A 41 -14.46 1.98 7.80
N ALA A 42 -14.32 1.15 8.84
CA ALA A 42 -14.06 1.61 10.20
C ALA A 42 -12.73 2.36 10.31
N ILE A 43 -11.65 1.86 9.68
CA ILE A 43 -10.35 2.56 9.64
C ILE A 43 -10.49 3.96 9.02
N ILE A 44 -11.21 4.07 7.90
CA ILE A 44 -11.43 5.37 7.23
C ILE A 44 -12.17 6.34 8.16
N GLN A 45 -13.24 5.86 8.81
CA GLN A 45 -14.06 6.68 9.70
C GLN A 45 -13.28 7.13 10.94
N GLU A 46 -12.54 6.25 11.59
CA GLU A 46 -11.75 6.57 12.79
C GLU A 46 -10.63 7.58 12.51
N ILE A 47 -9.92 7.43 11.38
CA ILE A 47 -8.88 8.38 10.98
C ILE A 47 -9.50 9.75 10.66
N GLN A 48 -10.59 9.77 9.89
CA GLN A 48 -11.29 11.01 9.56
C GLN A 48 -11.84 11.71 10.80
N TYR A 49 -12.46 10.96 11.71
CA TYR A 49 -12.99 11.46 12.98
C TYR A 49 -11.89 12.12 13.81
N THR A 50 -10.76 11.44 13.99
CA THR A 50 -9.62 11.95 14.76
C THR A 50 -9.00 13.20 14.12
N MET A 51 -8.77 13.19 12.80
CA MET A 51 -8.17 14.33 12.10
C MET A 51 -9.07 15.57 12.13
N ASN A 52 -10.36 15.40 11.89
CA ASN A 52 -11.34 16.48 11.97
C ASN A 52 -11.47 17.02 13.40
N GLY A 53 -11.38 16.15 14.42
CA GLY A 53 -11.39 16.55 15.83
C GLY A 53 -10.22 17.48 16.21
N HIS A 54 -9.10 17.39 15.49
CA HIS A 54 -7.93 18.28 15.66
C HIS A 54 -7.88 19.44 14.66
N GLY A 55 -8.92 19.62 13.83
CA GLY A 55 -8.95 20.67 12.80
C GLY A 55 -8.00 20.44 11.63
N ILE A 56 -7.51 19.21 11.44
CA ILE A 56 -6.62 18.83 10.34
C ILE A 56 -7.49 18.34 9.17
N SER A 57 -7.44 19.04 8.04
CA SER A 57 -8.11 18.61 6.82
C SER A 57 -7.18 17.76 5.96
N VAL A 58 -7.61 16.52 5.69
CA VAL A 58 -6.91 15.58 4.81
C VAL A 58 -7.88 15.16 3.70
N ASP A 59 -7.41 15.15 2.46
CA ASP A 59 -8.21 14.65 1.34
C ASP A 59 -8.58 13.17 1.58
N PRO A 60 -9.88 12.80 1.47
CA PRO A 60 -10.34 11.42 1.69
C PRO A 60 -9.60 10.37 0.86
N ARG A 61 -9.04 10.73 -0.30
CA ARG A 61 -8.29 9.83 -1.18
C ARG A 61 -7.03 9.28 -0.50
N HIS A 62 -6.36 10.07 0.34
CA HIS A 62 -5.18 9.61 1.07
C HIS A 62 -5.53 8.59 2.14
N ILE A 63 -6.61 8.85 2.89
CA ILE A 63 -7.08 7.97 3.95
C ILE A 63 -7.61 6.66 3.35
N THR A 64 -8.34 6.74 2.24
CA THR A 64 -8.85 5.57 1.52
C THR A 64 -7.71 4.69 1.02
N MET A 65 -6.69 5.29 0.38
CA MET A 65 -5.50 4.54 -0.06
C MET A 65 -4.81 3.85 1.12
N LEU A 66 -4.66 4.52 2.27
CA LEU A 66 -4.05 3.93 3.46
C LEU A 66 -4.86 2.73 3.96
N ALA A 67 -6.19 2.86 4.05
CA ALA A 67 -7.07 1.77 4.48
C ALA A 67 -7.00 0.57 3.52
N ASP A 68 -6.93 0.81 2.21
CA ASP A 68 -6.76 -0.23 1.20
C ASP A 68 -5.42 -0.96 1.38
N VAL A 69 -4.33 -0.22 1.60
CA VAL A 69 -2.99 -0.80 1.87
C VAL A 69 -2.98 -1.62 3.16
N MET A 70 -3.76 -1.24 4.18
CA MET A 70 -3.85 -2.00 5.43
C MET A 70 -4.69 -3.29 5.29
N THR A 71 -5.58 -3.38 4.30
CA THR A 71 -6.61 -4.44 4.24
C THR A 71 -6.52 -5.35 2.99
N TYR A 72 -5.72 -5.02 1.98
CA TYR A 72 -5.69 -5.73 0.69
C TYR A 72 -5.33 -7.23 0.77
N LYS A 73 -4.65 -7.70 1.82
CA LYS A 73 -4.32 -9.13 2.01
C LYS A 73 -5.44 -9.94 2.67
N GLY A 74 -6.62 -9.36 2.85
CA GLY A 74 -7.77 -10.01 3.47
C GLY A 74 -7.70 -10.11 4.99
N ARG A 75 -6.74 -9.42 5.61
CA ARG A 75 -6.63 -9.20 7.06
C ARG A 75 -6.03 -7.82 7.32
N ILE A 76 -6.27 -7.26 8.50
CA ILE A 76 -5.65 -5.98 8.88
C ILE A 76 -4.15 -6.18 9.12
N LEU A 77 -3.33 -5.50 8.34
CA LEU A 77 -1.89 -5.42 8.52
C LEU A 77 -1.53 -4.00 8.98
N GLY A 78 -1.06 -3.89 10.22
CA GLY A 78 -0.62 -2.60 10.77
C GLY A 78 0.63 -2.06 10.07
N ILE A 79 0.81 -0.74 10.11
CA ILE A 79 2.01 -0.05 9.59
C ILE A 79 3.13 -0.14 10.64
N THR A 80 3.58 -1.36 10.91
CA THR A 80 4.67 -1.68 11.84
C THR A 80 5.65 -2.65 11.18
N ARG A 81 6.83 -2.87 11.76
CA ARG A 81 7.81 -3.84 11.24
C ARG A 81 7.22 -5.23 10.94
N PHE A 82 6.31 -5.70 11.78
CA PHE A 82 5.67 -7.01 11.63
C PHE A 82 4.63 -7.02 10.52
N GLY A 83 3.88 -5.92 10.34
CA GLY A 83 2.91 -5.81 9.26
C GLY A 83 3.57 -5.60 7.90
N ILE A 84 4.55 -4.70 7.81
CA ILE A 84 5.30 -4.43 6.57
C ILE A 84 6.07 -5.68 6.11
N SER A 85 6.67 -6.44 7.03
CA SER A 85 7.31 -7.73 6.73
C SER A 85 6.36 -8.76 6.11
N LYS A 86 5.05 -8.66 6.41
CA LYS A 86 4.02 -9.50 5.79
C LYS A 86 3.50 -8.93 4.48
N MET A 87 3.63 -7.62 4.24
CA MET A 87 3.17 -6.96 3.01
C MET A 87 4.16 -7.15 1.86
N LYS A 88 5.45 -6.88 2.10
CA LYS A 88 6.51 -6.79 1.08
C LYS A 88 7.47 -7.98 1.17
N THR A 89 8.06 -8.34 0.03
CA THR A 89 8.92 -9.53 -0.09
C THR A 89 10.39 -9.19 -0.32
N SER A 90 10.73 -8.00 -0.81
CA SER A 90 12.12 -7.58 -1.04
C SER A 90 12.91 -7.56 0.28
N THR A 91 14.07 -8.19 0.28
CA THR A 91 14.94 -8.24 1.46
C THR A 91 15.61 -6.90 1.70
N LEU A 92 16.10 -6.24 0.63
CA LEU A 92 16.77 -4.95 0.74
C LEU A 92 15.80 -3.87 1.23
N MET A 93 14.56 -3.91 0.74
CA MET A 93 13.50 -3.02 1.22
C MET A 93 13.21 -3.24 2.71
N LEU A 94 13.04 -4.48 3.16
CA LEU A 94 12.78 -4.79 4.57
C LEU A 94 13.96 -4.40 5.47
N ALA A 95 15.19 -4.71 5.05
CA ALA A 95 16.41 -4.39 5.78
C ALA A 95 16.64 -2.87 5.91
N SER A 96 16.11 -2.05 4.99
CA SER A 96 16.17 -0.59 5.05
C SER A 96 15.16 0.07 6.01
N PHE A 97 14.16 -0.68 6.49
CA PHE A 97 13.14 -0.18 7.41
C PHE A 97 13.53 -0.44 8.88
N GLU A 98 13.58 -1.71 9.29
CA GLU A 98 13.96 -2.15 10.63
C GLU A 98 14.60 -3.55 10.58
N GLN A 99 15.27 -4.00 11.65
CA GLN A 99 15.87 -5.35 11.77
C GLN A 99 16.80 -5.74 10.61
N THR A 100 17.67 -4.81 10.21
CA THR A 100 18.59 -4.96 9.05
C THR A 100 19.40 -6.25 9.08
N THR A 101 20.05 -6.56 10.20
CA THR A 101 20.89 -7.75 10.33
C THR A 101 20.08 -9.03 10.18
N ASP A 102 18.93 -9.11 10.84
CA ASP A 102 18.09 -10.32 10.84
C ASP A 102 17.56 -10.60 9.43
N HIS A 103 17.12 -9.58 8.70
CA HIS A 103 16.66 -9.75 7.32
C HIS A 103 17.78 -10.21 6.39
N LEU A 104 18.99 -9.66 6.53
CA LEU A 104 20.14 -10.05 5.70
C LEU A 104 20.64 -11.46 6.02
N PHE A 105 20.77 -11.81 7.31
CA PHE A 105 21.17 -13.16 7.72
C PHE A 105 20.16 -14.21 7.28
N ASN A 106 18.86 -13.96 7.50
CA ASN A 106 17.83 -14.88 7.03
C ASN A 106 17.87 -15.03 5.50
N ALA A 107 18.04 -13.94 4.75
CA ALA A 107 18.15 -14.02 3.31
C ALA A 107 19.38 -14.82 2.85
N ALA A 108 20.51 -14.69 3.54
CA ALA A 108 21.71 -15.47 3.26
C ALA A 108 21.49 -16.97 3.54
N VAL A 109 20.89 -17.31 4.69
CA VAL A 109 20.60 -18.71 5.09
C VAL A 109 19.60 -19.36 4.14
N TYR A 110 18.54 -18.65 3.75
CA TYR A 110 17.50 -19.18 2.87
C TYR A 110 17.77 -18.94 1.38
N ASN A 111 18.95 -18.43 1.02
CA ASN A 111 19.34 -18.06 -0.35
C ASN A 111 18.24 -17.25 -1.09
N LYS A 112 17.67 -16.27 -0.39
CA LYS A 112 16.56 -15.47 -0.89
C LYS A 112 17.05 -14.49 -1.95
N LYS A 113 16.45 -14.54 -3.14
CA LYS A 113 16.78 -13.63 -4.26
C LYS A 113 15.88 -12.40 -4.23
N ASP A 114 16.48 -11.24 -4.39
CA ASP A 114 15.78 -9.97 -4.55
C ASP A 114 15.74 -9.57 -6.03
N LEU A 115 14.58 -9.14 -6.52
CA LEU A 115 14.38 -8.81 -7.94
C LEU A 115 14.76 -7.36 -8.28
N ILE A 116 15.02 -6.52 -7.28
CA ILE A 116 15.42 -5.12 -7.47
C ILE A 116 14.40 -4.34 -8.31
N THR A 117 13.11 -4.49 -7.97
CA THR A 117 11.99 -3.86 -8.69
C THR A 117 11.28 -2.79 -7.88
N GLY A 118 11.47 -2.72 -6.58
CA GLY A 118 10.92 -1.68 -5.72
C GLY A 118 11.84 -0.48 -5.61
N VAL A 119 11.27 0.59 -5.06
CA VAL A 119 11.92 1.91 -4.99
C VAL A 119 13.20 1.87 -4.13
N SER A 120 13.13 1.31 -2.92
CA SER A 120 14.25 1.30 -1.99
C SER A 120 15.45 0.54 -2.54
N GLU A 121 15.21 -0.65 -3.09
CA GLU A 121 16.25 -1.51 -3.62
C GLU A 121 16.87 -0.96 -4.93
N CYS A 122 16.10 -0.29 -5.78
CA CYS A 122 16.64 0.46 -6.93
C CYS A 122 17.55 1.60 -6.47
N ILE A 123 17.16 2.37 -5.45
CA ILE A 123 17.98 3.47 -4.92
C ILE A 123 19.30 2.93 -4.34
N ILE A 124 19.25 1.87 -3.54
CA ILE A 124 20.45 1.26 -2.93
C ILE A 124 21.44 0.76 -3.99
N THR A 125 20.94 0.21 -5.10
CA THR A 125 21.77 -0.36 -6.17
C THR A 125 22.14 0.62 -7.28
N GLY A 126 21.56 1.83 -7.29
CA GLY A 126 21.80 2.83 -8.34
C GLY A 126 21.05 2.55 -9.65
N ASN A 127 20.00 1.74 -9.63
CA ASN A 127 19.18 1.44 -10.80
C ASN A 127 18.10 2.51 -11.05
N ILE A 128 17.62 2.62 -12.29
CA ILE A 128 16.49 3.48 -12.64
C ILE A 128 15.23 3.00 -11.90
N LEU A 129 14.51 3.91 -11.25
CA LEU A 129 13.30 3.61 -10.51
C LEU A 129 12.12 3.32 -11.48
N PRO A 130 11.34 2.24 -11.28
CA PRO A 130 10.19 1.91 -12.13
C PRO A 130 8.91 2.68 -11.72
N VAL A 131 9.05 3.94 -11.35
CA VAL A 131 7.96 4.86 -11.00
C VAL A 131 8.20 6.23 -11.63
N GLY A 132 7.14 6.99 -11.87
CA GLY A 132 7.23 8.31 -12.50
C GLY A 132 7.82 8.22 -13.91
N THR A 133 8.90 8.96 -14.16
CA THR A 133 9.57 9.03 -15.47
C THR A 133 10.23 7.73 -15.91
N GLY A 134 10.51 6.80 -14.99
CA GLY A 134 11.11 5.50 -15.31
C GLY A 134 10.10 4.40 -15.67
N ILE A 135 8.79 4.71 -15.75
CA ILE A 135 7.74 3.73 -16.09
C ILE A 135 7.82 3.29 -17.56
N PHE A 136 8.28 4.16 -18.45
CA PHE A 136 8.36 3.88 -19.88
C PHE A 136 9.81 3.86 -20.36
N LYS A 137 10.04 3.16 -21.47
CA LYS A 137 11.31 3.15 -22.19
C LYS A 137 11.17 3.99 -23.45
N LEU A 138 12.20 4.76 -23.74
CA LEU A 138 12.32 5.47 -25.00
C LEU A 138 13.02 4.55 -25.99
N PHE A 139 12.35 4.29 -27.10
CA PHE A 139 12.97 3.66 -28.25
C PHE A 139 13.19 4.74 -29.30
N TYR A 140 14.35 4.69 -29.92
CA TYR A 140 14.65 5.53 -31.05
C TYR A 140 14.11 4.87 -32.31
N ASP A 141 13.24 5.56 -33.03
CA ASP A 141 12.75 5.11 -34.33
C ASP A 141 13.74 5.54 -35.43
N SER A 142 14.42 4.56 -36.03
CA SER A 142 15.39 4.79 -37.09
C SER A 142 14.78 4.89 -38.49
N ASP A 143 13.49 4.55 -38.66
CA ASP A 143 12.87 4.49 -39.98
C ASP A 143 12.25 5.83 -40.42
N GLU A 144 11.88 6.71 -39.48
CA GLU A 144 11.45 8.08 -39.79
C GLU A 144 12.56 8.97 -40.37
N LEU A 145 13.82 8.76 -39.96
CA LEU A 145 14.95 9.53 -40.49
C LEU A 145 15.26 9.23 -41.96
N LYS A 146 15.06 7.98 -42.39
CA LYS A 146 15.22 7.60 -43.79
C LYS A 146 14.14 8.23 -44.69
N LEU A 147 13.02 8.67 -44.10
CA LEU A 147 11.98 9.43 -44.80
C LEU A 147 12.35 10.91 -44.93
N GLY A 148 12.99 11.50 -43.90
CA GLY A 148 13.46 12.88 -43.91
C GLY A 148 14.62 13.16 -44.87
N GLU A 149 15.52 12.18 -45.07
CA GLU A 149 16.62 12.30 -46.05
C GLU A 149 16.14 12.20 -47.51
N LYS A 150 14.99 11.55 -47.77
CA LYS A 150 14.45 11.41 -49.14
C LYS A 150 13.77 12.68 -49.67
N THR A 151 13.62 13.72 -48.85
CA THR A 151 13.01 14.99 -49.27
C THR A 151 14.00 16.09 -49.68
N SER A 152 15.32 15.86 -49.62
CA SER A 152 16.32 16.88 -49.97
C SER A 152 17.12 16.68 -51.26
N ASP A 153 17.11 15.50 -51.90
CA ASP A 153 17.83 15.29 -53.17
C ASP A 153 16.92 14.79 -54.29
N GLY A 154 16.14 15.73 -54.82
CA GLY A 154 15.40 15.55 -56.06
C GLY A 154 16.16 16.04 -57.28
N HIS A 155 17.38 15.55 -57.56
CA HIS A 155 18.03 15.67 -58.89
C HIS A 155 18.85 14.41 -59.25
N PRO A 156 18.64 13.80 -60.42
CA PRO A 156 19.34 12.59 -60.83
C PRO A 156 20.70 12.90 -61.49
N LYS A 157 21.71 12.09 -61.19
CA LYS A 157 22.74 11.68 -62.14
C LYS A 157 22.84 10.16 -62.12
#